data_AF-A0A1Y3VCL3-F1
#
_entry.id   AF-A0A1Y3VCL3-F1
#
_cell.length_a   1.000
_cell.length_b   1.000
_cell.length_c   1.000
_cell.angle_alpha   90.00
_cell.angle_beta   90.00
_cell.angle_gamma   90.00
#
_symmetry.space_group_name_H-M   'P 1'
#
loop_
_entity.id
_entity.type
_entity.pdbx_description
1 polymer ?
#
loop_
_entity_poly.entity_id
_entity_poly.type
_entity_poly.pdbx_seq_one_letter_code
_entity_poly.pdbx_strand_id
1 'polypeptide(L)'
;MKWRILLARELKLFYFERENSHRNCKRIFELYGRYLLGTTYDTFLNYLNQLKYEISGLKLPSYIIAAVALLEPLRIACERIRLRKGSASGSLPEIAEELLEVLRTKEGARVGTRYPSASFCEQEHGYGQDPVPPTASRQAQYP
;
A
#
# COMPACT_ATOMS: atom_id res chain seq x y z
N MET A 1 -5.14 4.25 -17.57
CA MET A 1 -3.99 3.47 -17.06
C MET A 1 -3.21 4.17 -15.96
N LYS A 2 -2.72 5.42 -16.12
CA LYS A 2 -1.90 6.12 -15.09
C LYS A 2 -2.58 6.29 -13.72
N TRP A 3 -3.91 6.49 -13.67
CA TRP A 3 -4.68 6.57 -12.41
C TRP A 3 -4.64 5.31 -11.54
N ARG A 4 -4.71 4.12 -12.15
CA ARG A 4 -4.62 2.85 -11.41
C ARG A 4 -3.25 2.64 -10.79
N ILE A 5 -2.20 3.13 -11.46
CA ILE A 5 -0.82 3.09 -10.96
C ILE A 5 -0.69 3.99 -9.72
N LEU A 6 -1.20 5.22 -9.78
CA LEU A 6 -1.21 6.12 -8.62
C LEU A 6 -1.97 5.51 -7.45
N LEU A 7 -3.17 4.98 -7.70
CA LEU A 7 -4.01 4.35 -6.68
C LEU A 7 -3.34 3.12 -6.06
N ALA A 8 -2.67 2.29 -6.85
CA ALA A 8 -1.90 1.16 -6.35
C ALA A 8 -0.73 1.60 -5.44
N ARG A 9 -0.04 2.69 -5.80
CA ARG A 9 1.04 3.26 -4.98
C ARG A 9 0.50 3.82 -3.66
N GLU A 10 -0.62 4.53 -3.67
CA GLU A 10 -1.27 4.99 -2.43
C GLU A 10 -1.71 3.83 -1.54
N LEU A 11 -2.29 2.77 -2.11
CA LEU A 11 -2.65 1.57 -1.35
C LEU A 11 -1.43 0.94 -0.66
N LYS A 12 -0.29 0.88 -1.35
CA LYS A 12 0.97 0.45 -0.72
C LYS A 12 1.41 1.41 0.37
N LEU A 13 1.37 2.73 0.13
CA LEU A 13 1.80 3.73 1.11
C LEU A 13 1.02 3.65 2.43
N PHE A 14 -0.30 3.46 2.37
CA PHE A 14 -1.14 3.45 3.57
C PHE A 14 -1.14 2.13 4.34
N TYR A 15 -0.96 1.00 3.66
CA TYR A 15 -1.27 -0.32 4.24
C TYR A 15 -0.10 -1.30 4.26
N PHE A 16 1.08 -0.92 3.77
CA PHE A 16 2.23 -1.80 3.74
C PHE A 16 2.99 -1.81 5.07
N GLU A 17 3.23 -3.01 5.60
CA GLU A 17 4.04 -3.26 6.79
C GLU A 17 5.36 -3.96 6.38
N ARG A 18 6.50 -3.53 6.93
CA ARG A 18 7.83 -3.98 6.49
C ARG A 18 8.15 -5.43 6.84
N GLU A 19 7.56 -5.96 7.90
CA GLU A 19 7.91 -7.25 8.51
C GLU A 19 7.59 -8.47 7.62
N ASN A 20 6.70 -8.33 6.61
CA ASN A 20 6.44 -9.38 5.62
C ASN A 20 5.96 -8.80 4.28
N SER A 21 6.88 -8.22 3.51
CA SER A 21 6.58 -7.47 2.28
C SER A 21 5.70 -8.22 1.27
N HIS A 22 5.97 -9.51 1.03
CA HIS A 22 5.23 -10.29 0.05
C HIS A 22 3.79 -10.61 0.50
N ARG A 23 3.62 -11.07 1.75
CA ARG A 23 2.29 -11.33 2.31
C ARG A 23 1.48 -10.03 2.42
N ASN A 24 2.14 -8.91 2.72
CA ASN A 24 1.51 -7.60 2.80
C ASN A 24 0.99 -7.13 1.43
N CYS A 25 1.78 -7.17 0.37
CA CYS A 25 1.32 -6.78 -0.97
C CYS A 25 0.12 -7.62 -1.43
N LYS A 26 0.14 -8.93 -1.18
CA LYS A 26 -0.98 -9.83 -1.50
C LYS A 26 -2.23 -9.47 -0.71
N ARG A 27 -2.11 -9.24 0.61
CA ARG A 27 -3.22 -8.82 1.48
C ARG A 27 -3.84 -7.48 1.03
N ILE A 28 -3.00 -6.48 0.73
CA ILE A 28 -3.45 -5.16 0.24
C ILE A 28 -4.24 -5.32 -1.05
N PHE A 29 -3.75 -6.16 -1.96
CA PHE A 29 -4.45 -6.45 -3.21
C PHE A 29 -5.79 -7.15 -2.95
N GLU A 30 -5.83 -8.21 -2.15
CA GLU A 30 -7.04 -8.98 -1.88
C GLU A 30 -8.14 -8.16 -1.19
N LEU A 31 -7.76 -7.31 -0.24
CA LEU A 31 -8.71 -6.47 0.50
C LEU A 31 -9.18 -5.26 -0.30
N TYR A 32 -8.28 -4.58 -1.02
CA TYR A 32 -8.55 -3.27 -1.59
C TYR A 32 -8.30 -3.23 -3.11
N GLY A 33 -7.12 -3.67 -3.53
CA GLY A 33 -6.67 -3.54 -4.92
C GLY A 33 -7.58 -4.25 -5.93
N ARG A 34 -8.07 -5.45 -5.61
CA ARG A 34 -8.93 -6.25 -6.49
C ARG A 34 -10.20 -5.49 -6.90
N TYR A 35 -10.86 -4.86 -5.92
CA TYR A 35 -12.11 -4.15 -6.14
C TYR A 35 -11.90 -2.75 -6.74
N LEU A 36 -10.86 -2.04 -6.30
CA LEU A 36 -10.62 -0.65 -6.73
C LEU A 36 -9.94 -0.54 -8.10
N LEU A 37 -9.07 -1.49 -8.44
CA LEU A 37 -8.29 -1.43 -9.67
C LEU A 37 -8.91 -2.26 -10.80
N GLY A 38 -9.66 -3.32 -10.46
CA GLY A 38 -10.23 -4.25 -11.44
C GLY A 38 -9.16 -4.97 -12.25
N THR A 39 -8.06 -5.38 -11.60
CA THR A 39 -6.91 -6.03 -12.24
C THR A 39 -6.48 -7.31 -11.52
N THR A 40 -5.58 -8.07 -12.13
CA THR A 40 -4.92 -9.22 -11.49
C THR A 40 -3.85 -8.76 -10.49
N TYR A 41 -3.42 -9.69 -9.63
CA TYR A 41 -2.33 -9.45 -8.67
C TYR A 41 -1.01 -9.13 -9.39
N ASP A 42 -0.67 -9.86 -10.46
CA ASP A 42 0.55 -9.59 -11.24
C ASP A 42 0.54 -8.20 -11.87
N THR A 43 -0.63 -7.76 -12.34
CA THR A 43 -0.81 -6.40 -12.85
C THR A 43 -0.63 -5.35 -11.74
N PHE A 44 -1.14 -5.64 -10.54
CA PHE A 44 -0.93 -4.78 -9.37
C PHE A 44 0.56 -4.69 -9.00
N LEU A 45 1.29 -5.80 -8.95
CA LEU A 45 2.74 -5.79 -8.72
C LEU A 45 3.49 -4.99 -9.78
N ASN A 46 3.07 -5.11 -11.05
CA ASN A 46 3.62 -4.28 -12.12
C ASN A 46 3.40 -2.78 -11.87
N TYR A 47 2.23 -2.36 -11.38
CA TYR A 47 1.96 -0.95 -11.06
C TYR A 47 2.85 -0.40 -9.94
N LEU A 48 3.29 -1.26 -9.02
CA LEU A 48 4.23 -0.89 -7.96
C LEU A 48 5.68 -0.75 -8.44
N ASN A 49 6.01 -1.26 -9.63
CA ASN A 49 7.34 -1.12 -10.20
C ASN A 49 7.57 0.33 -10.67
N GLN A 50 8.42 1.05 -9.95
CA GLN A 50 8.71 2.46 -10.22
C GLN A 50 9.56 2.67 -11.47
N LEU A 51 10.38 1.69 -11.86
CA LEU A 51 11.22 1.75 -13.06
C LEU A 51 10.41 1.58 -14.35
N LYS A 52 9.25 0.94 -14.26
CA LYS A 52 8.40 0.64 -15.42
C LYS A 52 7.49 1.81 -15.82
N TYR A 53 7.12 2.67 -14.88
CA TYR A 53 6.13 3.72 -15.10
C TYR A 53 6.59 5.05 -14.52
N GLU A 54 6.91 5.99 -15.42
CA GLU A 54 7.10 7.39 -15.09
C GLU A 54 5.72 8.07 -14.88
N ILE A 55 5.51 8.56 -13.67
CA ILE A 55 4.27 9.25 -13.26
C ILE A 55 4.58 10.56 -12.52
N SER A 56 5.80 11.07 -12.67
CA SER A 56 6.23 12.37 -12.16
C SER A 56 5.23 13.46 -12.58
N GLY A 57 4.86 14.31 -11.63
CA GLY A 57 3.90 15.42 -11.85
C GLY A 57 2.42 15.08 -11.75
N LEU A 58 2.03 13.80 -11.66
CA LEU A 58 0.64 13.41 -11.43
C LEU A 58 0.34 13.23 -9.94
N LYS A 59 -0.78 13.79 -9.47
CA LYS A 59 -1.25 13.64 -8.10
C LYS A 59 -2.72 13.23 -8.08
N LEU A 60 -3.08 12.37 -7.13
CA LEU A 60 -4.49 12.10 -6.87
C LEU A 60 -5.13 13.33 -6.19
N PRO A 61 -6.40 13.65 -6.50
CA PRO A 61 -7.15 14.63 -5.75
C PRO A 61 -7.23 14.24 -4.27
N SER A 62 -7.25 15.24 -3.38
CA SER A 62 -7.23 15.04 -1.92
C SER A 62 -8.37 14.15 -1.43
N TYR A 63 -9.57 14.27 -2.00
CA TYR A 63 -10.72 13.44 -1.63
C TYR A 63 -10.52 11.96 -1.97
N ILE A 64 -9.77 11.65 -3.03
CA ILE A 64 -9.40 10.26 -3.36
C ILE A 64 -8.41 9.73 -2.34
N ILE A 65 -7.38 10.51 -2.01
CA ILE A 65 -6.38 10.12 -1.00
C ILE A 65 -7.07 9.86 0.35
N ALA A 66 -7.97 10.75 0.76
CA ALA A 66 -8.76 10.60 1.98
C ALA A 66 -9.60 9.31 1.95
N ALA A 67 -10.32 9.05 0.85
CA ALA A 67 -11.10 7.83 0.70
C ALA A 67 -10.22 6.56 0.82
N VAL A 68 -9.03 6.58 0.20
CA VAL A 68 -8.07 5.46 0.27
C VAL A 68 -7.56 5.26 1.70
N ALA A 69 -7.22 6.33 2.41
CA ALA A 69 -6.76 6.26 3.80
C ALA A 69 -7.84 5.73 4.78
N LEU A 70 -9.11 5.89 4.41
CA LEU A 70 -10.26 5.48 5.21
C LEU A 70 -10.71 4.03 4.96
N LEU A 71 -10.14 3.31 3.99
CA LEU A 71 -10.60 1.95 3.64
C LEU A 71 -10.51 0.97 4.82
N GLU A 72 -9.43 0.98 5.60
CA GLU A 72 -9.31 0.09 6.76
C GLU A 72 -10.28 0.48 7.90
N PRO A 73 -10.35 1.74 8.36
CA PRO A 73 -11.39 2.18 9.30
C PRO A 73 -12.82 1.86 8.82
N LEU A 74 -13.11 2.06 7.54
CA LEU A 74 -14.42 1.78 6.94
C LEU A 74 -14.73 0.28 6.95
N ARG A 75 -13.75 -0.56 6.61
CA ARG A 75 -13.87 -2.03 6.70
C ARG A 75 -14.21 -2.46 8.13
N ILE A 76 -13.49 -1.93 9.12
CA ILE A 76 -13.74 -2.23 10.55
C ILE A 76 -15.15 -1.79 10.95
N ALA A 77 -15.57 -0.58 10.57
CA ALA A 77 -16.89 -0.06 10.87
C ALA A 77 -18.01 -0.94 10.28
N CYS A 78 -17.89 -1.30 9.00
CA CYS A 78 -18.83 -2.20 8.34
C CYS A 78 -18.90 -3.58 9.00
N GLU A 79 -17.75 -4.16 9.40
CA GLU A 79 -17.72 -5.44 10.11
C GLU A 79 -18.40 -5.35 11.49
N ARG A 80 -18.18 -4.28 12.25
CA ARG A 80 -18.84 -4.06 13.54
C ARG A 80 -20.35 -3.96 13.39
N ILE A 81 -20.83 -3.22 12.39
CA ILE A 81 -22.25 -3.10 12.09
C ILE A 81 -22.83 -4.47 11.70
N ARG A 82 -22.14 -5.22 10.82
CA ARG A 82 -22.53 -6.57 10.43
C ARG A 82 -22.62 -7.52 11.63
N LEU A 83 -21.68 -7.43 12.57
CA LEU A 83 -21.74 -8.25 13.78
C LEU A 83 -22.93 -7.88 14.69
N ARG A 84 -23.35 -6.62 14.74
CA ARG A 84 -24.53 -6.17 15.51
C ARG A 84 -25.86 -6.50 14.83
N LYS A 85 -25.94 -6.34 13.51
CA LYS A 85 -27.18 -6.42 12.72
C LYS A 85 -27.33 -7.71 11.91
N GLY A 86 -26.34 -8.60 11.96
CA GLY A 86 -26.29 -9.80 11.13
C GLY A 86 -26.03 -9.47 9.65
N SER A 87 -26.82 -10.03 8.74
CA SER A 87 -26.61 -9.90 7.28
C SER A 87 -27.07 -8.57 6.68
N ALA A 88 -27.67 -7.68 7.46
CA ALA A 88 -28.12 -6.37 6.98
C ALA A 88 -26.92 -5.41 6.83
N SER A 89 -26.76 -4.81 5.64
CA SER A 89 -25.82 -3.71 5.44
C SER A 89 -26.25 -2.49 6.24
N GLY A 90 -25.29 -1.83 6.90
CA GLY A 90 -25.55 -0.55 7.56
C GLY A 90 -26.01 0.52 6.56
N SER A 91 -26.89 1.43 7.01
CA SER A 91 -27.19 2.62 6.22
C SER A 91 -25.96 3.55 6.16
N LEU A 92 -25.90 4.46 5.19
CA LEU A 92 -24.78 5.40 5.08
C LEU A 92 -24.55 6.22 6.37
N PRO A 93 -25.59 6.78 7.05
CA PRO A 93 -25.40 7.44 8.34
C PRO A 93 -24.82 6.53 9.42
N GLU A 94 -25.30 5.30 9.54
CA GLU A 94 -24.79 4.33 10.52
C GLU A 94 -23.32 4.00 10.28
N ILE A 95 -22.93 3.81 9.01
CA ILE A 95 -21.54 3.56 8.62
C ILE A 95 -20.67 4.77 8.95
N ALA A 96 -21.16 5.99 8.69
CA ALA A 96 -20.41 7.21 8.99
C ALA A 96 -20.20 7.40 10.51
N GLU A 97 -21.22 7.15 11.33
CA GLU A 97 -21.12 7.22 12.80
C GLU A 97 -20.13 6.20 13.35
N GLU A 98 -20.23 4.93 12.91
CA GLU A 98 -19.30 3.89 13.36
C GLU A 98 -17.87 4.15 12.87
N LEU A 99 -17.71 4.68 11.65
CA LEU A 99 -16.41 5.09 11.12
C LEU A 99 -15.76 6.16 12.00
N LEU A 100 -16.53 7.19 12.41
CA LEU A 100 -16.03 8.23 13.31
C LEU A 100 -15.59 7.64 14.65
N GLU A 101 -16.32 6.66 15.18
CA GLU A 101 -15.96 5.99 16.43
C GLU A 101 -14.68 5.16 16.30
N VAL A 102 -14.52 4.44 15.18
CA VAL A 102 -13.29 3.71 14.86
C VAL A 102 -12.10 4.67 14.78
N LEU A 103 -12.27 5.83 14.15
CA LEU A 103 -11.20 6.84 14.04
C LEU A 103 -10.81 7.41 15.40
N ARG A 104 -11.77 7.78 16.26
CA ARG A 104 -11.52 8.28 17.62
C ARG A 104 -10.77 7.27 18.48
N THR A 105 -11.15 6.00 18.41
CA THR A 105 -10.47 4.91 19.14
C THR A 105 -9.02 4.75 18.66
N LYS A 106 -8.80 4.94 17.35
CA LYS A 106 -7.48 4.79 16.72
C LYS A 106 -6.54 5.97 16.98
N GLU A 107 -7.07 7.19 17.09
CA GLU A 107 -6.31 8.38 17.47
C GLU A 107 -5.73 8.26 18.88
N GLY A 108 -6.46 7.66 19.82
CA GLY A 108 -5.95 7.33 21.15
C GLY A 108 -4.75 6.36 21.15
N ALA A 109 -4.60 5.55 20.10
CA ALA A 109 -3.51 4.60 19.93
C ALA A 109 -2.36 5.10 19.02
N ARG A 110 -2.53 6.24 18.32
CA ARG A 110 -1.66 6.70 17.22
C ARG A 110 -0.98 8.06 17.43
N VAL A 111 -0.77 8.49 18.67
CA VAL A 111 0.05 9.69 18.97
C VAL A 111 1.50 9.63 18.39
N GLY A 112 1.93 8.51 17.80
CA GLY A 112 3.28 8.32 17.22
C GLY A 112 3.45 8.22 15.70
N THR A 113 2.41 8.28 14.85
CA THR A 113 2.60 8.12 13.38
C THR A 113 1.97 9.25 12.57
N ARG A 114 2.67 10.39 12.50
CA ARG A 114 2.48 11.35 11.40
C ARG A 114 2.69 10.61 10.09
N TYR A 115 1.77 10.82 9.14
CA TYR A 115 1.92 10.44 7.73
C TYR A 115 3.37 10.66 7.28
N PRO A 116 4.05 9.67 6.69
CA PRO A 116 5.34 9.94 6.08
C PRO A 116 5.09 10.94 4.95
N SER A 117 5.70 12.13 5.10
CA SER A 117 5.82 13.10 4.03
C SER A 117 6.31 12.38 2.78
N ALA A 118 5.76 12.74 1.61
CA ALA A 118 6.12 12.20 0.30
C ALA A 118 7.63 12.30 -0.05
N SER A 119 8.43 12.94 0.80
CA SER A 119 9.88 13.04 0.73
C SER A 119 10.65 11.85 1.35
N PHE A 120 9.98 10.85 1.96
CA PHE A 120 10.70 9.72 2.59
C PHE A 120 10.92 8.50 1.67
N CYS A 121 10.54 8.57 0.39
CA CYS A 121 10.82 7.50 -0.58
C CYS A 121 12.17 7.65 -1.32
N GLU A 122 12.99 8.65 -1.00
CA GLU A 122 14.25 8.91 -1.73
C GLU A 122 15.46 8.07 -1.25
N GLN A 123 15.29 7.13 -0.32
CA GLN A 123 16.41 6.30 0.16
C GLN A 123 16.04 4.83 0.29
N GLU A 124 15.85 4.14 -0.83
CA GLU A 124 16.13 2.70 -0.90
C GLU A 124 16.90 2.47 -2.21
N HIS A 125 18.21 2.67 -2.11
CA HIS A 125 19.17 2.28 -3.13
C HIS A 125 19.11 0.76 -3.36
N GLY A 126 19.11 0.39 -4.65
CA GLY A 126 19.78 -0.83 -5.11
C GLY A 126 19.12 -2.15 -4.79
N TYR A 127 18.35 -2.67 -5.75
CA TYR A 127 18.45 -4.10 -6.06
C TYR A 127 19.86 -4.35 -6.63
N GLY A 128 20.87 -4.47 -5.76
CA GLY A 128 22.19 -5.04 -6.08
C GLY A 128 22.12 -6.52 -5.71
N GLN A 129 22.18 -7.44 -6.66
CA GLN A 129 23.45 -7.99 -7.18
C GLN A 129 24.34 -8.42 -6.02
N ASP A 130 24.33 -9.72 -5.74
CA ASP A 130 25.38 -10.36 -4.96
C ASP A 130 26.75 -9.94 -5.54
N PRO A 131 27.72 -9.57 -4.70
CA PRO A 131 29.05 -9.23 -5.19
C PRO A 131 29.69 -10.48 -5.80
N VAL A 132 29.91 -10.45 -7.11
CA VAL A 132 30.77 -11.41 -7.80
C VAL A 132 32.19 -11.20 -7.26
N PRO A 133 32.83 -12.22 -6.67
CA PRO A 133 34.19 -12.07 -6.14
C PRO A 133 35.18 -11.79 -7.28
N PRO A 134 36.22 -10.96 -7.03
CA PRO A 134 37.21 -10.63 -8.04
C PRO A 134 37.90 -11.91 -8.51
N THR A 135 37.82 -12.17 -9.81
CA THR A 135 38.50 -13.27 -10.48
C THR A 135 40.00 -13.09 -10.27
N ALA A 136 40.61 -13.99 -9.49
CA ALA A 136 42.05 -14.01 -9.29
C ALA A 136 42.73 -14.20 -10.64
N SER A 137 43.50 -13.19 -11.05
CA SER A 137 44.40 -13.22 -12.19
C SER A 137 45.33 -14.43 -12.07
N ARG A 138 45.03 -15.51 -12.80
CA ARG A 138 45.98 -16.60 -13.01
C ARG A 138 47.08 -16.07 -13.94
N GLN A 139 48.19 -15.64 -13.34
CA GLN A 139 49.48 -15.58 -14.01
C GLN A 139 49.80 -16.99 -14.50
N ALA A 140 49.80 -17.19 -15.81
CA ALA A 140 50.46 -18.33 -16.44
C ALA A 140 51.94 -17.96 -16.64
N GLN A 141 52.78 -18.50 -15.76
CA GLN A 141 54.24 -18.64 -15.83
C GLN A 141 54.45 -20.16 -15.75
N TYR A 142 55.25 -20.88 -16.54
CA TYR A 142 56.30 -20.70 -17.54
C TYR A 142 56.35 -22.03 -18.36
N PRO A 143 57.46 -22.35 -19.03
CA PRO A 143 57.65 -22.46 -20.48
C PRO A 143 57.02 -23.70 -21.16
#